data_AF-A0A0B4E1Z5-F1
#
_entry.id   AF-A0A0B4E1Z5-F1
#
_cell.length_a   1.000
_cell.length_b   1.000
_cell.length_c   1.000
_cell.angle_alpha   90.00
_cell.angle_beta   90.00
_cell.angle_gamma   90.00
#
_symmetry.space_group_name_H-M   'P 1'
#
loop_
_entity.id
_entity.type
_entity.pdbx_description
1 polymer ?
#
loop_
_entity_poly.entity_id
_entity_poly.type
_entity_poly.pdbx_seq_one_letter_code
_entity_poly.pdbx_strand_id
1 'polypeptide(L)'
;TVLPNQQMGLSISCEGPTLFALTGIDNQGNSSPDPQVFYGLGMNIHAPSERLGHVSLSLRGPVGDNATLQTLTSADNGATWTPEPHAYPRKLMAFAPAGVLLPGPLRQLVASLRVDTSISPANTLTLKEEVPLDGSITL
;
A
#
# COMPACT_ATOMS: atom_id res chain seq x y z
N THR A 1 -1.05 -14.09 12.42
CA THR A 1 -0.18 -15.01 11.65
C THR A 1 0.27 -14.33 10.38
N VAL A 2 1.57 -14.24 10.15
CA VAL A 2 2.10 -13.65 8.91
C VAL A 2 2.03 -14.69 7.79
N LEU A 3 1.48 -14.30 6.64
CA LEU A 3 1.45 -15.13 5.44
C LEU A 3 2.69 -14.84 4.56
N PRO A 4 3.07 -15.75 3.64
CA PRO A 4 4.13 -15.47 2.67
C PRO A 4 3.83 -14.18 1.90
N ASN A 5 4.82 -13.30 1.81
CA ASN A 5 4.66 -12.04 1.09
C ASN A 5 4.56 -12.29 -0.42
N GLN A 6 3.82 -11.42 -1.12
CA GLN A 6 3.75 -11.42 -2.57
C GLN A 6 4.46 -10.19 -3.15
N GLN A 7 4.94 -10.32 -4.38
CA GLN A 7 5.60 -9.24 -5.11
C GLN A 7 5.02 -9.15 -6.52
N MET A 8 4.69 -7.94 -6.94
CA MET A 8 4.12 -7.64 -8.25
C MET A 8 4.95 -6.53 -8.91
N GLY A 9 5.13 -6.62 -10.23
CA GLY A 9 5.74 -5.53 -10.99
C GLY A 9 4.76 -4.37 -11.17
N LEU A 10 5.21 -3.15 -10.88
CA LEU A 10 4.49 -1.91 -11.19
C LEU A 10 5.27 -1.16 -12.27
N SER A 11 4.58 -0.76 -13.34
CA SER A 11 5.16 0.05 -14.42
C SER A 11 4.21 1.16 -14.84
N ILE A 12 4.72 2.38 -14.93
CA ILE A 12 4.00 3.56 -15.44
C ILE A 12 4.80 4.12 -16.62
N SER A 13 4.10 4.43 -17.70
CA SER A 13 4.67 5.06 -18.90
C SER A 13 3.79 6.22 -19.32
N CYS A 14 4.37 7.41 -19.33
CA CYS A 14 3.73 8.65 -19.75
C CYS A 14 4.28 9.10 -21.12
N GLU A 15 3.48 9.78 -21.92
CA GLU A 15 3.92 10.31 -23.23
C GLU A 15 4.98 11.43 -23.11
N GLY A 16 5.04 12.09 -21.96
CA GLY A 16 6.01 13.13 -21.64
C GLY A 16 6.24 13.26 -20.13
N PRO A 17 7.20 14.11 -19.70
CA PRO A 17 7.49 14.32 -18.28
C PRO A 17 6.22 14.73 -17.54
N THR A 18 5.76 13.89 -16.61
CA THR A 18 4.51 14.09 -15.89
C THR A 18 4.78 14.00 -14.40
N LEU A 19 4.34 15.01 -13.65
CA LEU A 19 4.33 14.95 -12.19
C LEU A 19 3.07 14.20 -11.75
N PHE A 20 3.26 13.09 -11.04
CA PHE A 20 2.16 12.28 -10.54
C PHE A 20 2.45 11.75 -9.13
N ALA A 21 1.38 11.33 -8.46
CA ALA A 21 1.44 10.58 -7.23
C ALA A 21 0.43 9.42 -7.31
N LEU A 22 0.72 8.34 -6.60
CA LEU A 22 -0.17 7.20 -6.42
C LEU A 22 -0.90 7.33 -5.08
N THR A 23 -2.08 6.73 -4.95
CA THR A 23 -2.81 6.68 -3.68
C THR A 23 -3.54 5.36 -3.57
N GLY A 24 -3.34 4.65 -2.46
CA GLY A 24 -4.06 3.41 -2.23
C GLY A 24 -5.39 3.65 -1.53
N ILE A 25 -6.45 3.02 -2.01
CA ILE A 25 -7.79 3.04 -1.44
C ILE A 25 -8.12 1.64 -0.94
N ASP A 26 -8.51 1.55 0.33
CA ASP A 26 -9.10 0.36 0.91
C ASP A 26 -10.61 0.36 0.63
N ASN A 27 -11.07 -0.54 -0.25
CA ASN A 27 -12.49 -0.66 -0.59
C ASN A 27 -13.30 -1.29 0.56
N GLN A 28 -12.63 -1.85 1.58
CA GLN A 28 -13.21 -2.49 2.77
C GLN A 28 -12.61 -1.91 4.07
N GLY A 29 -12.40 -0.59 4.11
CA GLY A 29 -11.69 0.11 5.20
C GLY A 29 -12.21 -0.09 6.62
N ASN A 30 -13.47 -0.48 6.80
CA ASN A 30 -14.05 -0.80 8.11
C ASN A 30 -13.49 -2.09 8.73
N SER A 31 -12.97 -3.00 7.89
CA SER A 31 -12.37 -4.27 8.29
C SER A 31 -10.91 -4.14 8.72
N SER A 32 -10.28 -2.99 8.47
CA SER A 32 -8.91 -2.74 8.87
C SER A 32 -8.80 -2.55 10.40
N PRO A 33 -7.84 -3.21 11.07
CA PRO A 33 -7.56 -2.96 12.49
C PRO A 33 -7.06 -1.54 12.76
N ASP A 34 -6.38 -0.92 11.78
CA ASP A 34 -5.95 0.48 11.80
C ASP A 34 -6.05 1.08 10.37
N PRO A 35 -7.19 1.72 10.03
CA PRO A 35 -7.46 2.22 8.67
C PRO A 35 -6.55 3.39 8.22
N GLN A 36 -5.64 3.87 9.06
CA GLN A 36 -4.65 4.89 8.68
C GLN A 36 -3.32 4.27 8.20
N VAL A 37 -3.07 3.01 8.55
CA VAL A 37 -1.80 2.32 8.32
C VAL A 37 -1.98 1.06 7.48
N PHE A 38 -3.14 0.40 7.61
CA PHE A 38 -3.39 -0.92 7.04
C PHE A 38 -4.63 -0.96 6.17
N TYR A 39 -4.57 -1.82 5.15
CA TYR A 39 -5.74 -2.24 4.40
C TYR A 39 -6.37 -3.46 5.07
N GLY A 40 -7.69 -3.53 5.12
CA GLY A 40 -8.43 -4.62 5.76
C GLY A 40 -8.48 -5.90 4.93
N LEU A 41 -8.54 -7.04 5.62
CA LEU A 41 -8.69 -8.36 5.01
C LEU A 41 -10.13 -8.91 5.04
N GLY A 42 -11.08 -8.15 5.57
CA GLY A 42 -12.45 -8.62 5.76
C GLY A 42 -12.87 -8.79 7.21
N MET A 43 -14.16 -9.07 7.36
CA MET A 43 -14.79 -9.42 8.63
C MET A 43 -15.12 -10.91 8.66
N ASN A 44 -15.13 -11.51 9.85
CA ASN A 44 -15.67 -12.85 10.01
C ASN A 44 -17.17 -12.85 9.69
N ILE A 45 -17.57 -13.55 8.64
CA ILE A 45 -18.98 -13.64 8.20
C ILE A 45 -19.89 -14.30 9.26
N HIS A 46 -19.33 -15.11 10.17
CA HIS A 46 -20.04 -15.75 11.27
C HIS A 46 -19.96 -14.95 12.58
N ALA A 47 -19.05 -13.97 12.67
CA ALA A 47 -18.88 -13.08 13.82
C ALA A 47 -18.49 -11.66 13.36
N PRO A 48 -19.45 -10.85 12.87
CA PRO A 48 -19.15 -9.62 12.11
C PRO A 48 -18.44 -8.49 12.86
N SER A 49 -18.10 -8.65 14.14
CA SER A 49 -17.23 -7.75 14.89
C SER A 49 -15.74 -8.12 14.80
N GLU A 50 -15.43 -9.33 14.32
CA GLU A 50 -14.07 -9.84 14.25
C GLU A 50 -13.42 -9.46 12.91
N ARG A 51 -12.35 -8.67 12.98
CA ARG A 51 -11.53 -8.28 11.82
C ARG A 51 -10.52 -9.38 11.52
N LEU A 52 -10.53 -9.91 10.30
CA LEU A 52 -9.73 -11.07 9.92
C LEU A 52 -8.23 -10.78 9.87
N GLY A 53 -7.85 -9.52 9.70
CA GLY A 53 -6.46 -9.11 9.69
C GLY A 53 -6.24 -7.91 8.79
N HIS A 54 -5.04 -7.82 8.22
CA HIS A 54 -4.63 -6.70 7.41
C HIS A 54 -3.62 -7.05 6.31
N VAL A 55 -3.51 -6.13 5.37
CA VAL A 55 -2.45 -6.04 4.37
C VAL A 55 -1.69 -4.74 4.57
N SER A 56 -0.36 -4.80 4.49
CA SER A 56 0.50 -3.63 4.28
C SER A 56 1.15 -3.70 2.91
N LEU A 57 1.19 -2.55 2.23
CA LEU A 57 1.79 -2.41 0.91
C LEU A 57 3.08 -1.60 1.00
N SER A 58 4.07 -1.94 0.18
CA SER A 58 5.28 -1.10 0.03
C SER A 58 5.83 -1.14 -1.38
N LEU A 59 6.37 -0.01 -1.84
CA LEU A 59 7.05 0.12 -3.11
C LEU A 59 8.56 -0.06 -2.90
N ARG A 60 9.17 -0.95 -3.68
CA ARG A 60 10.57 -1.37 -3.52
C ARG A 60 11.34 -1.15 -4.81
N GLY A 61 12.56 -0.62 -4.67
CA GLY A 61 13.49 -0.37 -5.77
C GLY A 61 12.90 0.45 -6.91
N PRO A 62 12.26 1.61 -6.67
CA PRO A 62 11.73 2.41 -7.74
C PRO A 62 12.87 2.94 -8.62
N VAL A 63 12.73 2.76 -9.93
CA VAL A 63 13.61 3.31 -10.97
C VAL A 63 12.74 4.14 -11.90
N GLY A 64 13.12 5.39 -12.13
CA GLY A 64 12.43 6.25 -13.08
C GLY A 64 13.40 6.97 -13.99
N ASP A 65 13.08 7.02 -15.29
CA ASP A 65 13.92 7.60 -16.34
C ASP A 65 15.41 7.17 -16.25
N ASN A 66 15.64 5.87 -16.03
CA ASN A 66 16.95 5.23 -15.83
C ASN A 66 17.74 5.67 -14.57
N ALA A 67 17.10 6.32 -13.60
CA ALA A 67 17.69 6.70 -12.32
C ALA A 67 17.05 5.94 -11.15
N THR A 68 17.86 5.56 -10.16
CA THR A 68 17.35 5.01 -8.88
C THR A 68 16.67 6.13 -8.09
N LEU A 69 15.47 5.84 -7.60
CA LEU A 69 14.66 6.79 -6.83
C LEU A 69 14.42 6.25 -5.41
N GLN A 70 13.89 7.11 -4.57
CA GLN A 70 13.22 6.77 -3.32
C GLN A 70 11.73 7.06 -3.43
N THR A 71 10.92 6.34 -2.66
CA THR A 71 9.51 6.66 -2.48
C THR A 71 9.37 7.72 -1.39
N LEU A 72 8.58 8.75 -1.70
CA LEU A 72 8.15 9.78 -0.78
C LEU A 72 6.67 9.57 -0.46
N THR A 73 6.28 9.86 0.78
CA THR A 73 4.87 9.89 1.19
C THR A 73 4.48 11.28 1.66
N SER A 74 3.26 11.69 1.32
CA SER A 74 2.60 12.89 1.86
C SER A 74 1.27 12.52 2.53
N ALA A 75 1.07 13.04 3.73
CA ALA A 75 -0.17 12.91 4.51
C ALA A 75 -1.06 14.17 4.44
N ASP A 76 -0.59 15.22 3.77
CA ASP A 76 -1.18 16.56 3.74
C ASP A 76 -1.41 17.06 2.31
N ASN A 77 -1.86 16.14 1.44
CA ASN A 77 -2.20 16.41 0.03
C ASN A 77 -1.06 17.04 -0.79
N GLY A 78 0.19 16.67 -0.47
CA GLY A 78 1.38 17.08 -1.20
C GLY A 78 2.04 18.36 -0.69
N ALA A 79 1.59 18.91 0.45
CA ALA A 79 2.21 20.09 1.04
C ALA A 79 3.59 19.77 1.65
N THR A 80 3.73 18.61 2.30
CA THR A 80 5.00 18.09 2.79
C THR A 80 5.21 16.64 2.38
N TRP A 81 6.48 16.25 2.25
CA TRP A 81 6.90 14.95 1.77
C TRP A 81 8.02 14.40 2.63
N THR A 82 7.99 13.09 2.88
CA THR A 82 9.01 12.40 3.67
C THR A 82 9.38 11.06 3.02
N PRO A 83 10.64 10.59 3.13
CA PRO A 83 11.01 9.26 2.63
C PRO A 83 10.26 8.17 3.40
N GLU A 84 9.45 7.41 2.68
CA GLU A 84 8.62 6.34 3.25
C GLU A 84 8.22 5.38 2.13
N PRO A 85 8.72 4.12 2.15
CA PRO A 85 8.38 3.13 1.14
C PRO A 85 6.99 2.51 1.29
N HIS A 86 6.32 2.66 2.44
CA HIS A 86 4.99 2.08 2.64
C HIS A 86 3.91 2.90 1.94
N ALA A 87 3.04 2.17 1.24
CA ALA A 87 1.86 2.70 0.61
C ALA A 87 0.71 2.67 1.63
N TYR A 88 0.56 3.72 2.42
CA TYR A 88 -0.53 3.81 3.40
C TYR A 88 -1.86 4.22 2.75
N PRO A 89 -3.01 3.73 3.25
CA PRO A 89 -4.31 4.14 2.73
C PRO A 89 -4.49 5.66 2.73
N ARG A 90 -4.96 6.21 1.61
CA ARG A 90 -5.26 7.65 1.39
C ARG A 90 -4.06 8.59 1.53
N LYS A 91 -2.82 8.09 1.60
CA LYS A 91 -1.62 8.93 1.52
C LYS A 91 -1.10 8.94 0.08
N LEU A 92 -0.53 10.08 -0.32
CA LEU A 92 0.09 10.22 -1.63
C LEU A 92 1.47 9.60 -1.60
N MET A 93 1.80 8.84 -2.63
CA MET A 93 3.14 8.30 -2.87
C MET A 93 3.71 8.91 -4.13
N ALA A 94 4.92 9.43 -4.06
CA ALA A 94 5.61 9.97 -5.21
C ALA A 94 7.10 9.60 -5.16
N PHE A 95 7.88 10.06 -6.14
CA PHE A 95 9.25 9.57 -6.32
C PHE A 95 10.21 10.72 -6.57
N ALA A 96 11.41 10.59 -6.00
CA ALA A 96 12.48 11.56 -6.16
C ALA A 96 13.85 10.86 -6.00
N PRO A 97 14.95 11.47 -6.44
CA PRO A 97 16.29 10.99 -6.10
C PRO A 97 16.52 10.98 -4.58
N ALA A 98 17.44 10.14 -4.11
CA ALA A 98 17.81 10.09 -2.70
C ALA A 98 18.30 11.46 -2.21
N GLY A 99 17.81 11.90 -1.04
CA GLY A 99 18.13 13.21 -0.47
C GLY A 99 17.27 14.36 -1.00
N VAL A 100 16.46 14.15 -2.03
CA VAL A 100 15.48 15.12 -2.54
C VAL A 100 14.11 14.83 -1.93
N LEU A 101 13.49 15.85 -1.32
CA LEU A 101 12.21 15.74 -0.63
C LEU A 101 11.03 16.33 -1.43
N LEU A 102 11.25 16.66 -2.70
CA LEU A 102 10.19 17.14 -3.58
C LEU A 102 10.09 16.21 -4.79
N PRO A 103 8.91 15.67 -5.09
CA PRO A 103 8.74 14.82 -6.26
C PRO A 103 9.03 15.58 -7.56
N GLY A 104 9.63 14.88 -8.52
CA GLY A 104 9.89 15.40 -9.87
C GLY A 104 8.99 14.75 -10.92
N PRO A 105 8.83 15.37 -12.10
CA PRO A 105 8.15 14.74 -13.21
C PRO A 105 8.96 13.55 -13.74
N LEU A 106 8.27 12.47 -14.14
CA LEU A 106 8.87 11.26 -14.71
C LEU A 106 8.17 10.90 -16.03
N ARG A 107 8.88 10.23 -16.95
CA ARG A 107 8.27 9.59 -18.13
C ARG A 107 8.02 8.11 -17.91
N GLN A 108 8.94 7.44 -17.25
CA GLN A 108 8.87 6.03 -16.92
C GLN A 108 9.10 5.82 -15.44
N LEU A 109 8.37 4.89 -14.84
CA LEU A 109 8.60 4.39 -13.50
C LEU A 109 8.43 2.87 -13.52
N VAL A 110 9.38 2.16 -12.91
CA VAL A 110 9.27 0.74 -12.59
C VAL A 110 9.55 0.56 -11.10
N ALA A 111 8.75 -0.25 -10.42
CA ALA A 111 8.96 -0.62 -9.02
C ALA A 111 8.42 -2.03 -8.73
N SER A 112 8.84 -2.63 -7.62
CA SER A 112 8.20 -3.83 -7.07
C SER A 112 7.19 -3.42 -6.00
N LEU A 113 5.91 -3.76 -6.20
CA LEU A 113 4.89 -3.66 -5.17
C LEU A 113 4.95 -4.92 -4.32
N ARG A 114 5.37 -4.76 -3.06
CA ARG A 114 5.37 -5.82 -2.05
C ARG A 114 4.07 -5.78 -1.25
N VAL A 115 3.44 -6.94 -1.13
CA VAL A 115 2.20 -7.18 -0.39
C VAL A 115 2.53 -8.07 0.80
N ASP A 116 2.40 -7.55 2.01
CA ASP A 116 2.58 -8.31 3.25
C ASP A 116 1.22 -8.50 3.93
N THR A 117 0.84 -9.74 4.17
CA THR A 117 -0.49 -10.10 4.68
C THR A 117 -0.38 -10.73 6.06
N SER A 118 -1.22 -10.31 7.00
CA SER A 118 -1.25 -10.84 8.36
C SER A 118 -2.69 -11.10 8.82
N ILE A 119 -2.96 -12.32 9.26
CA ILE A 119 -4.22 -12.71 9.90
C ILE A 119 -4.17 -12.27 11.36
N SER A 120 -5.28 -11.74 11.88
CA SER A 120 -5.43 -11.41 13.31
C SER A 120 -5.10 -12.61 14.22
N PRO A 121 -4.71 -12.38 15.48
CA PRO A 121 -4.42 -13.46 16.40
C PRO A 121 -5.57 -14.47 16.49
N ALA A 122 -5.27 -15.77 16.47
CA ALA A 122 -6.33 -16.79 16.45
C ALA A 122 -7.21 -16.75 17.72
N ASN A 123 -6.68 -16.28 18.85
CA ASN A 123 -7.45 -16.10 20.09
C ASN A 123 -8.40 -14.89 20.04
N THR A 124 -8.37 -14.07 18.99
CA THR A 124 -9.35 -13.00 18.74
C THR A 124 -10.34 -13.35 17.64
N LEU A 125 -10.28 -14.57 17.08
CA LEU A 125 -11.10 -15.00 15.96
C LEU A 125 -11.83 -16.31 16.28
N THR A 126 -13.15 -16.32 16.08
CA THR A 126 -13.99 -17.51 16.17
C THR A 126 -14.03 -18.23 14.82
N LEU A 127 -13.01 -19.03 14.54
CA LEU A 127 -12.83 -19.76 13.26
C LEU A 127 -13.29 -21.22 13.37
N LYS A 128 -14.60 -21.43 13.59
CA LYS A 128 -15.21 -22.79 13.63
C LYS A 128 -15.63 -23.30 12.25
N GLU A 129 -15.73 -22.39 11.30
CA GLU A 129 -16.13 -22.61 9.91
C GLU A 129 -15.14 -21.86 9.01
N GLU A 130 -15.13 -22.19 7.72
CA GLU A 130 -14.30 -21.49 6.75
C GLU A 130 -14.77 -20.04 6.61
N VAL A 131 -13.81 -19.11 6.63
CA VAL A 131 -14.07 -17.69 6.43
C VAL A 131 -13.22 -17.19 5.27
N PRO A 132 -13.81 -16.64 4.19
CA PRO A 132 -13.06 -16.10 3.08
C PRO A 132 -12.31 -14.82 3.51
N LEU A 133 -11.09 -14.67 3.02
CA LEU A 133 -10.39 -13.37 3.04
C LEU A 133 -10.84 -12.58 1.83
N ASP A 134 -11.49 -11.44 2.04
CA ASP A 134 -12.12 -10.63 0.99
C ASP A 134 -11.55 -9.20 0.89
N GLY A 135 -10.35 -8.97 1.43
CA GLY A 135 -9.64 -7.69 1.31
C GLY A 135 -9.56 -7.19 -0.14
N SER A 136 -9.80 -5.88 -0.33
CA SER A 136 -9.88 -5.26 -1.65
C SER A 136 -9.20 -3.90 -1.66
N ILE A 137 -8.16 -3.76 -2.47
CA ILE A 137 -7.30 -2.57 -2.53
C ILE A 137 -7.22 -2.07 -3.97
N THR A 138 -7.45 -0.78 -4.17
CA THR A 138 -7.18 -0.08 -5.43
C THR A 138 -5.93 0.79 -5.24
N LEU A 139 -5.02 0.81 -6.22
CA LEU A 139 -3.83 1.65 -6.24
C LEU A 139 -3.80 2.50 -7.50
#